data_AF-A0A6A4GNT2-F1
#
_entry.id   AF-A0A6A4GNT2-F1
#
_cell.length_a   1.000
_cell.length_b   1.000
_cell.length_c   1.000
_cell.angle_alpha   90.00
_cell.angle_beta   90.00
_cell.angle_gamma   90.00
#
_symmetry.space_group_name_H-M   'P 1'
#
loop_
_entity.id
_entity.type
_entity.pdbx_description
1 polymer ?
#
loop_
_entity_poly.entity_id
_entity_poly.type
_entity_poly.pdbx_seq_one_letter_code
_entity_poly.pdbx_strand_id
1 'polypeptide(L)'
;VENALGLCLWVDGGKHWQQVVQGWFWFDQAVGFEPSSKELLRLPTAGRPKEVGTWVSHARSAMFRPEVDLPHFANEFARWWRAMQPEGRDAVEGEFIALTKATIDWTELKISGLNGIVNVVGALAWW
;
A
#
# COMPACT_ATOMS: atom_id res chain seq x y z
N VAL A 1 11.69 -13.87 9.20
CA VAL A 1 11.37 -12.88 8.14
C VAL A 1 11.10 -11.55 8.83
N GLU A 2 12.11 -10.68 8.96
CA GLU A 2 12.05 -9.44 9.77
C GLU A 2 11.61 -8.21 8.96
N ASN A 3 10.98 -8.40 7.81
CA ASN A 3 10.62 -7.33 6.88
C ASN A 3 9.10 -7.33 6.61
N ALA A 4 8.64 -6.45 5.72
CA ALA A 4 7.23 -6.29 5.38
C ALA A 4 6.52 -7.59 4.96
N LEU A 5 7.22 -8.55 4.32
CA LEU A 5 6.62 -9.84 4.00
C LEU A 5 6.27 -10.62 5.27
N GLY A 6 7.12 -10.55 6.29
CA GLY A 6 6.89 -11.17 7.59
C GLY A 6 5.64 -10.61 8.28
N LEU A 7 5.41 -9.30 8.17
CA LEU A 7 4.17 -8.67 8.64
C LEU A 7 2.94 -9.28 7.96
N CYS A 8 2.99 -9.43 6.63
CA CYS A 8 1.87 -9.90 5.83
C CYS A 8 1.48 -11.37 6.10
N LEU A 9 2.43 -12.19 6.57
CA LEU A 9 2.20 -13.61 6.87
C LEU A 9 1.33 -13.84 8.12
N TRP A 10 1.09 -12.82 8.93
CA TRP A 10 0.24 -12.95 10.12
C TRP A 10 -1.22 -12.62 9.88
N VAL A 11 -1.56 -12.12 8.70
CA VAL A 11 -2.94 -11.73 8.36
C VAL A 11 -3.67 -12.96 7.83
N ASP A 12 -4.75 -13.35 8.51
CA ASP A 12 -5.66 -14.41 8.06
C ASP A 12 -6.72 -13.84 7.09
N GLY A 13 -6.27 -13.39 5.91
CA GLY A 13 -7.12 -12.77 4.88
C GLY A 13 -7.49 -13.69 3.72
N GLY A 14 -7.24 -15.00 3.86
CA GLY A 14 -7.54 -16.02 2.86
C GLY A 14 -6.88 -15.77 1.48
N LYS A 15 -7.54 -16.26 0.41
CA LYS A 15 -6.99 -16.23 -0.96
C LYS A 15 -6.80 -14.81 -1.51
N HIS A 16 -7.72 -13.90 -1.22
CA HIS A 16 -7.65 -12.52 -1.73
C HIS A 16 -6.43 -11.80 -1.16
N TRP A 17 -6.17 -11.95 0.14
CA TRP A 17 -4.96 -11.41 0.75
C TRP A 17 -3.68 -12.00 0.16
N GLN A 18 -3.63 -13.32 -0.01
CA GLN A 18 -2.48 -13.97 -0.65
C GLN A 18 -2.21 -13.42 -2.05
N GLN A 19 -3.26 -13.15 -2.84
CA GLN A 19 -3.12 -12.54 -4.17
C GLN A 19 -2.56 -11.11 -4.10
N VAL A 20 -2.99 -10.31 -3.12
CA VAL A 20 -2.44 -8.95 -2.91
C VAL A 20 -0.96 -9.01 -2.57
N VAL A 21 -0.57 -9.83 -1.59
CA VAL A 21 0.83 -9.97 -1.17
C VAL A 21 1.69 -10.50 -2.31
N GLN A 22 1.21 -11.51 -3.05
CA GLN A 22 1.92 -12.09 -4.19
C GLN A 22 2.07 -11.09 -5.34
N GLY A 23 1.02 -10.31 -5.62
CA GLY A 23 1.02 -9.28 -6.65
C GLY A 23 2.05 -8.19 -6.36
N TRP A 24 2.10 -7.69 -5.12
CA TRP A 24 3.17 -6.78 -4.70
C TRP A 24 4.55 -7.41 -4.84
N PHE A 25 4.73 -8.63 -4.33
CA PHE A 25 6.04 -9.29 -4.34
C PHE A 25 6.57 -9.46 -5.76
N TRP A 26 5.73 -9.91 -6.71
CA TRP A 26 6.11 -10.02 -8.12
C TRP A 26 6.40 -8.66 -8.76
N PHE A 27 5.60 -7.64 -8.44
CA PHE A 27 5.80 -6.29 -8.95
C PHE A 27 7.18 -5.73 -8.56
N ASP A 28 7.56 -5.83 -7.30
CA ASP A 28 8.89 -5.39 -6.84
C ASP A 28 10.00 -6.30 -7.36
N GLN A 29 9.78 -7.63 -7.38
CA GLN A 29 10.77 -8.60 -7.86
C GLN A 29 11.13 -8.35 -9.33
N ALA A 30 10.17 -7.96 -10.18
CA ALA A 30 10.39 -7.70 -11.61
C ALA A 30 11.41 -6.58 -11.88
N VAL A 31 11.67 -5.72 -10.89
CA VAL A 31 12.63 -4.61 -10.95
C VAL A 31 13.74 -4.74 -9.90
N GLY A 32 13.90 -5.94 -9.32
CA GLY A 32 14.96 -6.22 -8.34
C GLY A 32 14.77 -5.54 -6.99
N PHE A 33 13.54 -5.19 -6.62
CA PHE A 33 13.19 -4.44 -5.39
C PHE A 33 13.76 -3.01 -5.34
N GLU A 34 14.25 -2.50 -6.46
CA GLU A 34 14.75 -1.14 -6.62
C GLU A 34 13.63 -0.18 -7.07
N PRO A 35 13.78 1.14 -6.86
CA PRO A 35 12.87 2.13 -7.41
C PRO A 35 12.78 2.01 -8.95
N SER A 36 11.55 1.90 -9.45
CA SER A 36 11.23 1.78 -10.88
C SER A 36 11.54 3.04 -11.69
N SER A 37 11.67 4.19 -11.03
CA SER A 37 11.91 5.50 -11.64
C SER A 37 12.79 6.37 -10.75
N LYS A 38 13.60 7.23 -11.37
CA LYS A 38 14.36 8.29 -10.68
C LYS A 38 13.48 9.47 -10.26
N GLU A 39 12.34 9.64 -10.92
CA GLU A 39 11.40 10.74 -10.69
C GLU A 39 10.33 10.36 -9.67
N LEU A 40 9.87 9.10 -9.70
CA LEU A 40 8.86 8.56 -8.79
C LEU A 40 9.51 7.63 -7.77
N LEU A 41 10.20 8.22 -6.80
CA LEU A 41 10.99 7.48 -5.80
C LEU A 41 10.17 6.98 -4.60
N ARG A 42 8.96 7.49 -4.40
CA ARG A 42 8.11 7.15 -3.25
C ARG A 42 6.64 7.47 -3.48
N LEU A 43 5.77 6.73 -2.82
CA LEU A 43 4.36 7.09 -2.68
C LEU A 43 4.19 8.44 -1.95
N PRO A 44 3.11 9.20 -2.21
CA PRO A 44 2.76 10.40 -1.48
C PRO A 44 2.75 10.17 0.04
N THR A 45 3.38 11.08 0.78
CA THR A 45 3.37 11.06 2.25
C THR A 45 2.23 11.87 2.84
N ALA A 46 1.64 12.78 2.06
CA ALA A 46 0.52 13.60 2.49
C ALA A 46 -0.72 12.73 2.74
N GLY A 47 -1.35 12.89 3.90
CA GLY A 47 -2.55 12.13 4.29
C GLY A 47 -2.29 10.67 4.67
N ARG A 48 -1.04 10.18 4.59
CA ARG A 48 -0.68 8.82 4.99
C ARG A 48 -0.93 8.62 6.50
N PRO A 49 -1.52 7.50 6.93
CA PRO A 49 -1.68 7.20 8.36
C PRO A 49 -0.35 7.26 9.11
N LYS A 50 -0.39 7.81 10.32
CA LYS A 50 0.81 8.04 11.14
C LYS A 50 1.57 6.74 11.42
N GLU A 51 0.86 5.65 11.66
CA GLU A 51 1.38 4.31 11.97
C GLU A 51 2.23 3.78 10.83
N VAL A 52 1.83 4.03 9.57
CA VAL A 52 2.62 3.65 8.39
C VAL A 52 3.91 4.46 8.35
N GLY A 53 3.86 5.75 8.67
CA GLY A 53 5.06 6.59 8.76
C GLY A 53 6.04 6.11 9.83
N THR A 54 5.55 5.75 11.00
CA THR A 54 6.35 5.17 12.09
C THR A 54 6.93 3.82 11.69
N TRP A 55 6.14 2.93 11.10
CA TRP A 55 6.64 1.65 10.62
C TRP A 55 7.74 1.79 9.57
N VAL A 56 7.58 2.76 8.67
CA VAL A 56 8.58 3.10 7.66
C VAL A 56 9.90 3.57 8.29
N SER A 57 9.85 4.34 9.38
CA SER A 57 11.06 4.75 10.12
C SER A 57 11.68 3.59 10.93
N HIS A 58 10.88 2.61 11.32
CA HIS A 58 11.32 1.34 11.92
C HIS A 58 11.72 0.29 10.85
N ALA A 59 12.22 0.75 9.70
CA ALA A 59 12.71 -0.10 8.60
C ALA A 59 11.70 -1.14 8.09
N ARG A 60 10.38 -0.88 8.21
CA ARG A 60 9.32 -1.84 7.86
C ARG A 60 9.45 -3.17 8.62
N SER A 61 9.89 -3.12 9.88
CA SER A 61 10.04 -4.30 10.72
C SER A 61 8.74 -5.08 10.82
N ALA A 62 8.81 -6.40 10.65
CA ALA A 62 7.67 -7.26 10.94
C ALA A 62 7.26 -7.11 12.42
N MET A 63 8.22 -6.98 13.33
CA MET A 63 7.94 -6.97 14.77
C MET A 63 7.24 -5.69 15.25
N PHE A 64 7.12 -4.67 14.41
CA PHE A 64 6.39 -3.46 14.74
C PHE A 64 4.88 -3.74 14.84
N ARG A 65 4.30 -3.34 15.97
CA ARG A 65 2.87 -3.44 16.27
C ARG A 65 2.38 -2.04 16.61
N PRO A 66 1.84 -1.29 15.64
CA PRO A 66 1.21 -0.02 15.99
C PRO A 66 -0.06 -0.31 16.79
N GLU A 67 -0.31 0.53 17.79
CA GLU A 67 -1.64 0.63 18.37
C GLU A 67 -2.51 1.40 17.36
N VAL A 68 -3.46 0.70 16.74
CA VAL A 68 -4.36 1.25 15.73
C VAL A 68 -5.77 1.38 16.28
N ASP A 69 -6.29 2.60 16.31
CA ASP A 69 -7.73 2.83 16.42
C ASP A 69 -8.37 2.54 15.06
N LEU A 70 -8.94 1.33 14.92
CA LEU A 70 -9.31 0.77 13.63
C LEU A 70 -10.24 1.68 12.79
N PRO A 71 -11.31 2.29 13.34
CA PRO A 71 -12.14 3.25 12.58
C PRO A 71 -11.37 4.47 12.09
N HIS A 72 -10.48 5.02 12.92
CA HIS A 72 -9.67 6.18 12.54
C HIS A 72 -8.66 5.81 11.46
N PHE A 73 -7.92 4.72 11.67
CA PHE A 73 -6.93 4.20 10.73
C PHE A 73 -7.57 3.87 9.38
N ALA A 74 -8.72 3.19 9.37
CA ALA A 74 -9.45 2.86 8.15
C ALA A 74 -9.84 4.11 7.35
N ASN A 75 -10.29 5.17 8.03
CA ASN A 75 -10.63 6.44 7.38
C ASN A 75 -9.41 7.17 6.82
N GLU A 76 -8.30 7.23 7.58
CA GLU A 76 -7.05 7.82 7.09
C GLU A 76 -6.48 7.03 5.90
N PHE A 77 -6.44 5.70 6.01
CA PHE A 77 -6.01 4.82 4.94
C PHE A 77 -6.85 5.01 3.68
N ALA A 78 -8.19 5.02 3.82
CA ALA A 78 -9.10 5.22 2.70
C ALA A 78 -8.86 6.56 2.00
N ARG A 79 -8.69 7.66 2.76
CA ARG A 79 -8.39 8.99 2.20
C ARG A 79 -7.06 9.01 1.47
N TRP A 80 -6.01 8.45 2.08
CA TRP A 80 -4.69 8.36 1.49
C TRP A 80 -4.70 7.56 0.19
N TRP A 81 -5.30 6.37 0.21
CA TRP A 81 -5.36 5.50 -0.96
C TRP A 81 -6.16 6.10 -2.12
N ARG A 82 -7.29 6.76 -1.81
CA ARG A 82 -8.10 7.49 -2.80
C ARG A 82 -7.34 8.66 -3.42
N ALA A 83 -6.57 9.41 -2.63
CA ALA A 83 -5.77 10.53 -3.14
C ALA A 83 -4.63 10.10 -4.06
N MET A 84 -4.22 8.82 -4.03
CA MET A 84 -3.20 8.25 -4.93
C MET A 84 -3.80 7.58 -6.17
N GLN A 85 -5.13 7.47 -6.27
CA GLN A 85 -5.72 6.79 -7.40
C GLN A 85 -5.49 7.58 -8.69
N PRO A 86 -5.12 6.91 -9.78
CA PRO A 86 -5.00 7.55 -11.07
C PRO A 86 -6.36 8.03 -11.57
N GLU A 87 -6.34 8.95 -12.53
CA GLU A 87 -7.54 9.42 -13.18
C GLU A 87 -8.34 8.25 -13.79
N GLY A 88 -9.64 8.21 -13.55
CA GLY A 88 -10.51 7.09 -13.95
C GLY A 88 -10.71 6.04 -12.84
N ARG A 89 -10.16 6.27 -11.65
CA ARG A 89 -10.39 5.47 -10.44
C ARG A 89 -10.96 6.31 -9.31
N ASP A 90 -12.28 6.49 -9.33
CA ASP A 90 -12.95 7.42 -8.44
C ASP A 90 -13.69 6.74 -7.29
N ALA A 91 -13.82 7.44 -6.16
CA ALA A 91 -14.73 7.05 -5.11
C ALA A 91 -16.17 7.34 -5.55
N VAL A 92 -17.00 6.31 -5.58
CA VAL A 92 -18.42 6.40 -5.95
C VAL A 92 -19.28 5.89 -4.81
N GLU A 93 -20.51 6.37 -4.74
CA GLU A 93 -21.45 5.93 -3.71
C GLU A 93 -21.67 4.41 -3.77
N GLY A 94 -21.59 3.75 -2.61
CA GLY A 94 -21.73 2.29 -2.51
C GLY A 94 -20.46 1.49 -2.82
N GLU A 95 -19.38 2.11 -3.30
CA GLU A 95 -18.13 1.43 -3.60
C GLU A 95 -16.92 2.09 -2.94
N PHE A 96 -15.86 1.31 -2.68
CA PHE A 96 -14.64 1.89 -2.15
C PHE A 96 -13.97 2.80 -3.19
N ILE A 97 -13.75 2.26 -4.40
CA ILE A 97 -13.26 2.91 -5.63
C ILE A 97 -13.76 2.11 -6.85
N ALA A 98 -14.35 2.77 -7.85
CA ALA A 98 -14.75 2.14 -9.12
C ALA A 98 -13.86 2.55 -10.29
N LEU A 99 -14.02 1.88 -11.43
CA LEU A 99 -13.48 2.31 -12.72
C LEU A 99 -14.49 3.23 -13.41
N THR A 100 -14.09 4.46 -13.69
CA THR A 100 -14.90 5.46 -14.42
C THR A 100 -14.38 5.69 -15.84
N LYS A 101 -13.21 5.14 -16.18
CA LYS A 101 -12.63 5.11 -17.53
C LYS A 101 -12.31 3.67 -17.96
N ALA A 102 -12.37 3.43 -19.28
CA ALA A 102 -12.03 2.13 -19.88
C ALA A 102 -10.52 1.80 -19.81
N THR A 103 -9.69 2.84 -19.84
CA THR A 103 -8.23 2.72 -19.75
C THR A 103 -7.72 3.62 -18.63
N ILE A 104 -6.84 3.08 -17.80
CA ILE A 104 -6.24 3.76 -16.65
C ILE A 104 -4.73 3.80 -16.83
N ASP A 105 -4.14 4.98 -16.66
CA ASP A 105 -2.69 5.15 -16.59
C ASP A 105 -2.21 4.90 -15.15
N TRP A 106 -1.48 3.81 -14.94
CA TRP A 106 -0.95 3.43 -13.63
C TRP A 106 0.44 3.98 -13.34
N THR A 107 1.01 4.79 -14.24
CA THR A 107 2.41 5.22 -14.17
C THR A 107 2.75 5.89 -12.84
N GLU A 108 1.87 6.73 -12.31
CA GLU A 108 2.08 7.44 -11.03
C GLU A 108 2.07 6.51 -9.81
N LEU A 109 1.36 5.38 -9.90
CA LEU A 109 1.29 4.37 -8.84
C LEU A 109 2.30 3.23 -9.05
N LYS A 110 3.01 3.23 -10.18
CA LYS A 110 4.02 2.23 -10.54
C LYS A 110 5.34 2.48 -9.80
N ILE A 111 5.27 2.56 -8.47
CA ILE A 111 6.41 2.84 -7.58
C ILE A 111 6.78 1.56 -6.84
N SER A 112 7.95 1.03 -7.13
CA SER A 112 8.50 -0.19 -6.52
C SER A 112 9.52 0.11 -5.42
N GLY A 113 9.89 -0.94 -4.70
CA GLY A 113 10.92 -0.92 -3.67
C GLY A 113 10.43 -0.40 -2.32
N LEU A 114 11.36 -0.07 -1.43
CA LEU A 114 11.07 0.18 0.00
C LEU A 114 10.09 1.33 0.29
N ASN A 115 9.94 2.26 -0.67
CA ASN A 115 9.02 3.40 -0.56
C ASN A 115 7.79 3.29 -1.46
N GLY A 116 7.65 2.16 -2.15
CA GLY A 116 6.59 1.87 -3.11
C GLY A 116 5.37 1.19 -2.49
N ILE A 117 4.71 0.35 -3.29
CA ILE A 117 3.43 -0.30 -2.95
C ILE A 117 3.47 -1.17 -1.68
N VAL A 118 4.65 -1.62 -1.26
CA VAL A 118 4.86 -2.29 0.05
C VAL A 118 4.25 -1.51 1.22
N ASN A 119 4.28 -0.18 1.16
CA ASN A 119 3.74 0.66 2.23
C ASN A 119 2.22 0.59 2.31
N VAL A 120 1.54 0.37 1.18
CA VAL A 120 0.09 0.19 1.11
C VAL A 120 -0.27 -1.20 1.59
N VAL A 121 0.44 -2.24 1.14
CA VAL A 121 0.20 -3.62 1.59
C VAL A 121 0.44 -3.75 3.10
N GLY A 122 1.51 -3.16 3.63
CA GLY A 122 1.76 -3.14 5.08
C GLY A 122 0.67 -2.42 5.86
N ALA A 123 0.13 -1.32 5.34
CA ALA A 123 -0.99 -0.62 5.96
C ALA A 123 -2.27 -1.47 5.97
N LEU A 124 -2.58 -2.15 4.86
CA LEU A 124 -3.69 -3.09 4.76
C LEU A 124 -3.58 -4.25 5.75
N ALA A 125 -2.37 -4.66 6.13
CA ALA A 125 -2.17 -5.73 7.10
C ALA A 125 -2.62 -5.36 8.54
N TRP A 126 -2.86 -4.08 8.82
CA TRP A 126 -3.39 -3.61 10.11
C TRP A 126 -4.86 -3.15 10.03
N TRP A 127 -5.45 -3.13 8.85
CA TRP A 127 -6.87 -2.84 8.64
C TRP A 127 -7.69 -4.13 8.67
#